data_AF-A0A843HSK9-F1
#
_entry.id   AF-A0A843HSK9-F1
#
_cell.length_a   1.000
_cell.length_b   1.000
_cell.length_c   1.000
_cell.angle_alpha   90.00
_cell.angle_beta   90.00
_cell.angle_gamma   90.00
#
_symmetry.space_group_name_H-M   'P 1'
#
loop_
_entity.id
_entity.type
_entity.pdbx_description
1 polymer ?
#
loop_
_entity_poly.entity_id
_entity_poly.type
_entity_poly.pdbx_seq_one_letter_code
_entity_poly.pdbx_strand_id
1 'polypeptide(L)'
;MNHKERIDALKSKFQAKITAESTPEEIQAVNEIIAELDALENDHNEVVTENGKYKDAIARMVITQGDGKKPGDESSGSKPKTIEECIAEVQQEKGEK
;
A
#
# COMPACT_ATOMS: atom_id res chain seq x y z
N MET A 1 9.24 -15.62 5.02
CA MET A 1 10.01 -14.46 4.57
C MET A 1 9.05 -13.49 3.90
N ASN A 2 8.74 -12.36 4.56
CA ASN A 2 7.88 -11.31 4.04
C ASN A 2 8.63 -10.45 2.99
N HIS A 3 7.94 -9.52 2.33
CA HIS A 3 8.52 -8.70 1.24
C HIS A 3 9.69 -7.85 1.72
N LYS A 4 9.56 -7.23 2.90
CA LYS A 4 10.60 -6.43 3.56
C LYS A 4 11.87 -7.25 3.80
N GLU A 5 11.74 -8.41 4.43
CA GLU A 5 12.86 -9.33 4.71
C GLU A 5 13.60 -9.75 3.43
N ARG A 6 12.87 -9.93 2.31
CA ARG A 6 13.47 -10.26 1.01
C ARG A 6 14.26 -9.10 0.43
N ILE A 7 13.74 -7.87 0.54
CA ILE A 7 14.44 -6.66 0.10
C ILE A 7 15.71 -6.45 0.95
N ASP A 8 15.61 -6.57 2.28
CA ASP A 8 16.76 -6.45 3.18
C ASP A 8 17.83 -7.50 2.86
N ALA A 9 17.43 -8.74 2.57
CA ALA A 9 18.35 -9.78 2.14
C ALA A 9 19.03 -9.47 0.79
N LEU A 10 18.34 -8.80 -0.14
CA LEU A 10 18.94 -8.36 -1.41
C LEU A 10 19.92 -7.21 -1.18
N LYS A 11 19.54 -6.19 -0.40
CA LYS A 11 20.43 -5.07 -0.03
C LYS A 11 21.71 -5.58 0.62
N SER A 12 21.60 -6.51 1.57
CA SER A 12 22.75 -7.13 2.23
C SER A 12 23.65 -7.90 1.26
N LYS A 13 23.07 -8.63 0.29
CA LYS A 13 23.86 -9.31 -0.77
C LYS A 13 24.58 -8.32 -1.68
N PHE A 14 23.95 -7.20 -2.02
CA PHE A 14 24.55 -6.15 -2.85
C PHE A 14 25.67 -5.43 -2.09
N GLN A 15 25.47 -5.08 -0.81
CA GLN A 15 26.54 -4.54 0.03
C GLN A 15 27.72 -5.51 0.18
N ALA A 16 27.44 -6.81 0.36
CA ALA A 16 28.49 -7.83 0.46
C ALA A 16 29.28 -8.04 -0.85
N LYS A 17 28.79 -7.54 -1.99
CA LYS A 17 29.54 -7.52 -3.25
C LYS A 17 30.59 -6.40 -3.29
N ILE A 18 30.47 -5.37 -2.45
CA ILE A 18 31.51 -4.36 -2.28
C ILE A 18 32.63 -4.99 -1.46
N THR A 19 33.83 -5.04 -2.03
CA THR A 19 35.04 -5.49 -1.36
C THR A 19 36.02 -4.31 -1.24
N ALA A 20 37.11 -4.51 -0.50
CA ALA A 20 38.18 -3.51 -0.39
C ALA A 20 38.89 -3.23 -1.72
N GLU A 21 38.68 -4.07 -2.74
CA GLU A 21 39.27 -3.95 -4.08
C GLU A 21 38.28 -3.37 -5.10
N SER A 22 37.02 -3.13 -4.72
CA SER A 22 36.01 -2.58 -5.63
C SER A 22 36.38 -1.17 -6.08
N THR A 23 36.20 -0.89 -7.37
CA THR A 23 36.42 0.46 -7.88
C THR A 23 35.33 1.42 -7.40
N PRO A 24 35.57 2.74 -7.38
CA PRO A 24 34.55 3.72 -7.06
C PRO A 24 33.30 3.58 -7.93
N GLU A 25 33.43 3.22 -9.21
CA GLU A 25 32.28 3.00 -10.09
C GLU A 25 31.46 1.77 -9.70
N GLU A 26 32.10 0.67 -9.30
CA GLU A 26 31.41 -0.53 -8.81
C GLU A 26 30.66 -0.26 -7.50
N ILE A 27 31.29 0.50 -6.59
CA ILE A 27 30.66 0.93 -5.34
C ILE A 27 29.45 1.82 -5.65
N GLN A 28 29.58 2.76 -6.58
CA GLN A 28 28.48 3.64 -6.99
C GLN A 28 27.32 2.84 -7.60
N ALA A 29 27.60 1.92 -8.53
CA ALA A 29 26.57 1.10 -9.15
C ALA A 29 25.82 0.24 -8.11
N VAL A 30 26.52 -0.32 -7.12
CA VAL A 30 25.89 -1.05 -6.02
C VAL A 30 24.99 -0.13 -5.18
N ASN A 31 25.45 1.09 -4.88
CA ASN A 31 24.66 2.06 -4.12
C ASN A 31 23.40 2.51 -4.88
N GLU A 32 23.49 2.69 -6.20
CA GLU A 32 22.33 3.00 -7.05
C GLU A 32 21.29 1.87 -7.01
N ILE A 33 21.73 0.61 -7.12
CA ILE A 33 20.83 -0.56 -7.00
C ILE A 33 20.17 -0.62 -5.62
N ILE A 34 20.90 -0.31 -4.55
CA ILE A 34 20.34 -0.28 -3.18
C ILE A 34 19.29 0.84 -3.07
N ALA A 35 19.55 2.01 -3.62
CA ALA A 35 18.60 3.12 -3.63
C ALA A 35 17.32 2.78 -4.41
N GLU A 36 17.43 2.07 -5.54
CA GLU A 36 16.26 1.55 -6.27
C GLU A 36 15.46 0.53 -5.44
N LEU A 37 16.14 -0.34 -4.70
CA LEU A 37 15.49 -1.28 -3.79
C LEU A 37 14.76 -0.57 -2.63
N ASP A 38 15.31 0.53 -2.12
CA ASP A 38 14.63 1.39 -1.12
C ASP A 38 13.39 2.07 -1.71
N ALA A 39 13.49 2.62 -2.92
CA ALA A 39 12.35 3.24 -3.61
C ALA A 39 11.21 2.23 -3.84
N LEU A 40 11.55 1.02 -4.31
CA LEU A 40 10.56 -0.04 -4.53
C LEU A 40 9.89 -0.50 -3.22
N GLU A 41 10.64 -0.54 -2.11
CA GLU A 41 10.08 -0.85 -0.79
C GLU A 41 9.05 0.20 -0.36
N ASN A 42 9.36 1.48 -0.57
CA ASN A 42 8.46 2.58 -0.25
C ASN A 42 7.19 2.53 -1.11
N ASP A 43 7.32 2.40 -2.44
CA ASP A 43 6.18 2.27 -3.34
C ASP A 43 5.27 1.09 -2.96
N HIS A 44 5.87 -0.05 -2.63
CA HIS A 44 5.10 -1.22 -2.18
C HIS A 44 4.38 -0.94 -0.86
N ASN A 45 5.03 -0.28 0.10
CA ASN A 45 4.39 0.09 1.37
C ASN A 45 3.23 1.08 1.17
N GLU A 46 3.36 2.03 0.24
CA GLU A 46 2.28 2.95 -0.12
C GLU A 46 1.08 2.21 -0.72
N VAL A 47 1.34 1.32 -1.68
CA VAL A 47 0.28 0.50 -2.32
C VAL A 47 -0.41 -0.41 -1.29
N VAL A 48 0.35 -1.05 -0.39
CA VAL A 48 -0.22 -1.88 0.68
C VAL A 48 -1.08 -1.05 1.63
N THR A 49 -0.62 0.14 2.01
CA THR A 49 -1.36 1.05 2.89
C THR A 49 -2.67 1.49 2.24
N GLU A 50 -2.62 1.86 0.96
CA GLU A 50 -3.77 2.28 0.19
C GLU A 50 -4.78 1.13 -0.02
N ASN A 51 -4.30 -0.06 -0.37
CA ASN A 51 -5.14 -1.26 -0.42
C ASN A 51 -5.77 -1.60 0.93
N GLY A 52 -5.08 -1.34 2.03
CA GLY A 52 -5.61 -1.48 3.39
C GLY A 52 -6.79 -0.54 3.64
N LYS A 53 -6.68 0.73 3.24
CA LYS A 53 -7.77 1.71 3.33
C LYS A 53 -8.98 1.30 2.50
N TYR A 54 -8.78 0.85 1.26
CA TYR A 54 -9.88 0.37 0.42
C TYR A 54 -10.56 -0.87 1.01
N LYS A 55 -9.78 -1.82 1.56
CA LYS A 55 -10.35 -2.98 2.26
C LYS A 55 -11.17 -2.59 3.49
N ASP A 56 -10.69 -1.62 4.28
CA ASP A 56 -11.44 -1.10 5.45
C ASP A 56 -12.74 -0.41 5.01
N ALA A 57 -12.70 0.42 3.97
CA ALA A 57 -13.89 1.05 3.41
C ALA A 57 -14.93 0.02 2.93
N ILE A 58 -14.49 -1.02 2.22
CA ILE A 58 -15.35 -2.12 1.79
C ILE A 58 -15.92 -2.89 2.98
N ALA A 59 -15.11 -3.18 4.01
CA ALA A 59 -15.58 -3.89 5.21
C ALA A 59 -16.67 -3.09 5.96
N ARG A 60 -16.51 -1.76 6.09
CA ARG A 60 -17.53 -0.87 6.67
C ARG A 60 -18.82 -0.84 5.85
N MET A 61 -18.73 -0.85 4.52
CA MET A 61 -19.89 -0.94 3.64
C MET A 61 -20.65 -2.26 3.86
N VAL A 62 -19.95 -3.39 3.96
CA VAL A 62 -20.57 -4.71 4.20
C VAL A 62 -21.26 -4.76 5.57
N ILE A 63 -20.67 -4.16 6.62
CA ILE A 63 -21.30 -4.08 7.95
C ILE A 63 -22.54 -3.18 7.92
N THR A 64 -22.47 -2.00 7.31
CA THR A 64 -23.63 -1.09 7.18
C THR A 64 -24.76 -1.64 6.32
N GLN A 65 -24.49 -2.58 5.42
CA GLN A 65 -25.52 -3.34 4.68
C GLN A 65 -26.02 -4.58 5.44
N GLY A 66 -25.21 -5.13 6.37
CA GLY A 66 -25.50 -6.33 7.15
C GLY A 66 -26.33 -6.07 8.42
N ASP A 67 -26.28 -4.86 8.97
CA ASP A 67 -27.06 -4.48 10.16
C ASP A 67 -28.40 -3.84 9.75
N GLY A 68 -29.48 -4.63 9.76
CA GLY A 68 -30.76 -4.13 10.28
C GLY A 68 -31.97 -3.98 9.35
N LYS A 69 -32.06 -4.60 8.17
CA LYS A 69 -33.37 -4.68 7.49
C LYS A 69 -34.24 -5.82 8.03
N LYS A 70 -35.00 -5.52 9.08
CA LYS A 70 -36.34 -6.12 9.22
C LYS A 70 -37.18 -5.68 7.99
N PRO A 71 -37.96 -6.56 7.36
CA PRO A 71 -38.79 -6.20 6.22
C PRO A 71 -39.95 -5.33 6.73
N GLY A 72 -39.89 -4.01 6.55
CA GLY A 72 -41.03 -3.17 6.91
C GLY A 72 -40.83 -1.65 7.00
N ASP A 73 -39.62 -1.09 6.82
CA ASP A 73 -39.44 0.38 6.91
C ASP A 73 -39.07 0.97 5.55
N GLU A 74 -40.07 1.55 4.89
CA GLU A 74 -39.90 2.38 3.71
C GLU A 74 -39.40 3.77 4.12
N SER A 75 -38.21 4.12 3.61
CA SER A 75 -37.78 5.48 3.29
C SER A 75 -37.46 6.44 4.46
N SER A 76 -36.16 6.48 4.78
CA SER A 76 -35.46 7.77 4.80
C SER A 76 -34.03 7.63 4.26
N GLY A 77 -33.91 7.93 2.96
CA GLY A 77 -32.84 8.77 2.41
C GLY A 77 -31.39 8.41 2.74
N SER A 78 -30.88 7.30 2.21
CA SER A 78 -29.60 7.28 1.49
C SER A 78 -29.46 5.94 0.78
N LYS A 79 -29.17 5.98 -0.52
CA LYS A 79 -28.80 4.77 -1.25
C LYS A 79 -27.53 4.21 -0.60
N PRO A 80 -27.41 2.88 -0.41
CA PRO A 80 -26.13 2.31 0.00
C PRO A 80 -25.09 2.75 -1.03
N LYS A 81 -24.01 3.38 -0.55
CA LYS A 81 -22.90 3.82 -1.40
C LYS A 81 -22.38 2.62 -2.19
N THR A 82 -22.08 2.86 -3.46
CA THR A 82 -21.43 1.89 -4.33
C THR A 82 -19.95 1.78 -3.96
N ILE A 83 -19.31 0.67 -4.36
CA ILE A 83 -17.88 0.45 -4.16
C ILE A 83 -17.06 1.59 -4.79
N GLU A 84 -17.50 2.10 -5.95
CA GLU A 84 -16.87 3.21 -6.67
C GLU A 84 -16.92 4.52 -5.87
N GLU A 85 -18.05 4.83 -5.22
CA GLU A 85 -18.19 6.02 -4.36
C GLU A 85 -17.31 5.95 -3.11
N CYS A 86 -17.19 4.77 -2.49
CA CYS A 86 -16.30 4.59 -1.33
C CYS A 86 -14.81 4.69 -1.71
N ILE A 87 -14.42 4.17 -2.88
CA ILE A 87 -13.05 4.34 -3.40
C ILE A 87 -12.77 5.83 -3.69
N ALA A 88 -13.74 6.54 -4.28
CA ALA A 88 -13.61 7.96 -4.58
C ALA A 88 -13.47 8.84 -3.34
N GLU A 89 -14.18 8.54 -2.24
CA GLU A 89 -14.02 9.26 -0.95
C GLU A 89 -12.63 9.07 -0.35
N VAL A 90 -12.11 7.84 -0.35
CA VAL A 90 -10.74 7.54 0.12
C VAL A 90 -9.68 8.24 -0.74
N GLN A 91 -9.96 8.47 -2.03
CA GLN A 91 -9.08 9.22 -2.94
C GLN A 91 -9.20 10.74 -2.77
N GLN A 92 -10.39 11.28 -2.45
CA GLN A 92 -10.58 12.71 -2.18
C GLN A 92 -9.87 13.17 -0.89
N GLU A 93 -9.84 12.35 0.15
CA GLU A 93 -9.06 12.63 1.38
C GLU A 93 -7.54 12.74 1.13
N LYS A 94 -7.05 12.28 -0.03
CA LYS A 94 -5.64 12.41 -0.46
C LYS A 94 -5.33 13.81 -1.05
N GLY A 95 -6.34 14.62 -1.37
CA GLY A 95 -6.20 15.94 -2.03
C GLY A 95 -6.30 17.16 -1.12
N GLU A 96 -6.69 17.00 0.15
CA GLU A 96 -6.73 18.08 1.16
C GLU A 96 -5.55 17.97 2.14
N LYS A 97 -4.31 18.11 1.68
CA LYS A 97 -3.16 18.53 2.50
C LYS A 97 -2.10 19.24 1.68
#